data_AF-A0A8F9XL36-F1
#
_entry.id   AF-A0A8F9XL36-F1
#
_cell.length_a   1.000
_cell.length_b   1.000
_cell.length_c   1.000
_cell.angle_alpha   90.00
_cell.angle_beta   90.00
_cell.angle_gamma   90.00
#
_symmetry.space_group_name_H-M   'P 1'
#
loop_
_entity.id
_entity.type
_entity.pdbx_description
1 polymer ?
#
loop_
_entity_poly.entity_id
_entity_poly.type
_entity_poly.pdbx_seq_one_letter_code
_entity_poly.pdbx_strand_id
1 'polypeptide(L)'
;MRYLKQLLSFVVVSFVASSLATAAAPEAKVVKVSGDARVQLPGQSSPVQVTEGMLLPQGSTITTANGEVWLSGFPGATAAVHPNSSVNLSELGTNNDGKRKALLELTRGKITSTLDPSKSGVTNYSVRTPKGVAAARGTAFEVIFAQSATTGEGEMTTVTLSGTVTVTMHMADDKVVTLSLPVGNAVTSGGGSADLNGTSVTIAEALSNGTISAEDLKQAVLAVVGAVTGGGNGYSDATGQALIKAAVGASVAAVGANSADANAIIEAAQKAVGSNSALSGAVDAGATAGGQNSNSGDTTNSDQKSGQITPSTGSQEQGKDIDQTKSIVTSPSH
;
A
#
# COMPACT_ATOMS: atom_id res chain seq x y z
N MET A 1 50.37 55.71 44.02
CA MET A 1 49.66 55.54 42.74
C MET A 1 50.50 54.81 41.68
N ARG A 2 51.02 53.60 41.96
CA ARG A 2 51.79 52.82 40.97
C ARG A 2 51.47 51.31 40.88
N TYR A 3 50.58 50.80 41.72
CA TYR A 3 50.18 49.37 41.70
C TYR A 3 48.73 49.13 41.24
N LEU A 4 47.98 50.20 40.92
CA LEU A 4 46.58 50.09 40.46
C LEU A 4 46.46 49.87 38.93
N LYS A 5 47.57 49.89 38.19
CA LYS A 5 47.59 49.72 36.72
C LYS A 5 48.11 48.35 36.24
N GLN A 6 48.55 47.47 37.14
CA GLN A 6 49.02 46.12 36.80
C GLN A 6 48.03 44.99 37.12
N LEU A 7 46.88 45.33 37.70
CA LEU A 7 45.79 44.38 37.96
C LEU A 7 44.69 44.45 36.89
N LEU A 8 45.05 44.88 35.68
CA LEU A 8 44.18 44.91 34.50
C LEU A 8 44.75 44.03 33.38
N SER A 9 45.45 42.97 33.75
CA SER A 9 46.13 42.07 32.81
C SER A 9 46.02 40.61 33.24
N PHE A 10 44.89 40.20 33.82
CA PHE A 10 44.57 38.79 34.00
C PHE A 10 43.05 38.65 34.02
N VAL A 11 42.53 37.63 33.33
CA VAL A 11 41.11 37.23 33.32
C VAL A 11 40.20 37.98 32.32
N VAL A 12 40.63 38.05 31.06
CA VAL A 12 39.69 37.98 29.93
C VAL A 12 40.13 36.80 29.06
N VAL A 13 40.03 35.60 29.63
CA VAL A 13 40.00 34.37 28.82
C VAL A 13 38.55 34.22 28.40
N SER A 14 38.23 34.76 27.22
CA SER A 14 36.97 34.52 26.53
C SER A 14 36.79 33.03 26.32
N PHE A 15 36.04 32.39 27.20
CA PHE A 15 35.48 31.07 27.00
C PHE A 15 34.38 31.22 25.93
N VAL A 16 34.79 31.22 24.66
CA VAL A 16 33.87 31.03 23.54
C VAL A 16 33.42 29.57 23.63
N ALA A 17 32.35 29.34 24.38
CA ALA A 17 31.60 28.10 24.30
C ALA A 17 30.94 28.08 22.92
N SER A 18 31.68 27.61 21.92
CA SER A 18 31.11 27.21 20.64
C SER A 18 30.16 26.05 20.90
N SER A 19 28.88 26.37 21.07
CA SER A 19 27.79 25.42 21.08
C SER A 19 27.77 24.72 19.72
N LEU A 20 28.51 23.62 19.58
CA LEU A 20 28.28 22.65 18.53
C LEU A 20 26.89 22.07 18.83
N ALA A 21 25.86 22.65 18.24
CA ALA A 21 24.56 22.01 18.14
C ALA A 21 24.80 20.72 17.34
N THR A 22 25.01 19.62 18.06
CA THR A 22 25.03 18.30 17.45
C THR A 22 23.66 18.11 16.82
N ALA A 23 23.60 18.13 15.49
CA ALA A 23 22.39 17.83 14.77
C ALA A 23 22.01 16.39 15.16
N ALA A 24 20.88 16.23 15.85
CA ALA A 24 20.41 14.92 16.26
C ALA A 24 20.33 14.03 15.01
N ALA A 25 20.98 12.87 15.06
CA ALA A 25 20.97 11.93 13.96
C ALA A 25 19.52 11.52 13.67
N PRO A 26 19.12 11.34 12.40
CA PRO A 26 17.79 10.87 12.08
C PRO A 26 17.51 9.48 12.67
N GLU A 27 16.39 9.37 13.38
CA GLU A 27 15.97 8.14 14.05
C GLU A 27 14.54 7.79 13.67
N ALA A 28 14.28 6.50 13.47
CA ALA A 28 12.93 5.96 13.36
C ALA A 28 12.43 5.55 14.74
N LYS A 29 11.16 5.83 15.05
CA LYS A 29 10.56 5.45 16.32
C LYS A 29 9.80 4.14 16.17
N VAL A 30 10.04 3.18 17.06
CA VAL A 30 9.18 2.01 17.20
C VAL A 30 7.86 2.44 17.84
N VAL A 31 6.75 2.26 17.12
CA VAL A 31 5.42 2.71 17.58
C VAL A 31 4.57 1.59 18.14
N LYS A 32 4.85 0.34 17.75
CA LYS A 32 4.19 -0.86 18.27
C LYS A 32 5.10 -2.06 18.07
N VAL A 33 5.07 -3.03 18.99
CA VAL A 33 5.75 -4.32 18.84
C VAL A 33 4.84 -5.45 19.29
N SER A 34 4.83 -6.55 18.55
CA SER A 34 4.25 -7.81 19.00
C SER A 34 5.22 -8.96 18.76
N GLY A 35 5.19 -10.01 19.59
CA GLY A 35 6.04 -11.21 19.43
C GLY A 35 7.55 -10.98 19.59
N ASP A 36 8.37 -11.88 19.01
CA ASP A 36 9.85 -11.78 19.06
C ASP A 36 10.38 -10.98 17.87
N ALA A 37 10.91 -9.81 18.19
CA ALA A 37 11.61 -8.93 17.28
C ALA A 37 12.91 -8.43 17.92
N ARG A 38 13.98 -8.44 17.13
CA ARG A 38 15.30 -7.97 17.57
C ARG A 38 15.86 -6.96 16.61
N VAL A 39 16.68 -6.06 17.12
CA VAL A 39 17.39 -5.07 16.33
C VAL A 39 18.88 -5.16 16.60
N GLN A 40 19.66 -5.19 15.52
CA GLN A 40 21.08 -4.97 15.54
C GLN A 40 21.33 -3.47 15.33
N LEU A 41 21.86 -2.80 16.35
CA LEU A 41 22.24 -1.40 16.24
C LEU A 41 23.59 -1.26 15.49
N PRO A 42 23.81 -0.15 14.78
CA PRO A 42 25.09 0.12 14.12
C PRO A 42 26.26 0.02 15.10
N GLY A 43 27.32 -0.67 14.71
CA GLY A 43 28.53 -0.83 15.53
C GLY A 43 28.39 -1.79 16.73
N GLN A 44 27.19 -2.34 16.98
CA GLN A 44 26.99 -3.41 17.96
C GLN A 44 27.14 -4.77 17.29
N SER A 45 27.62 -5.77 18.03
CA SER A 45 27.81 -7.14 17.54
C SER A 45 26.68 -8.10 17.92
N SER A 46 25.82 -7.72 18.87
CA SER A 46 24.73 -8.55 19.36
C SER A 46 23.37 -7.86 19.20
N PRO A 47 22.32 -8.57 18.74
CA PRO A 47 20.99 -8.01 18.64
C PRO A 47 20.35 -7.80 20.01
N VAL A 48 19.59 -6.72 20.17
CA VAL A 48 18.78 -6.44 21.36
C VAL A 48 17.30 -6.59 21.05
N GLN A 49 16.48 -6.89 22.06
CA GLN A 49 15.03 -6.99 21.87
C GLN A 49 14.43 -5.61 21.57
N VAL A 50 13.54 -5.56 20.57
CA VAL A 50 12.84 -4.33 20.21
C VAL A 50 11.74 -4.05 21.22
N THR A 51 11.64 -2.81 21.69
CA THR A 51 10.59 -2.35 22.60
C THR A 51 9.86 -1.15 22.02
N GLU A 52 8.60 -0.97 22.43
CA GLU A 52 7.82 0.20 22.03
C GLU A 52 8.47 1.50 22.52
N GLY A 53 8.48 2.52 21.66
CA GLY A 53 9.10 3.81 21.92
C GLY A 53 10.61 3.85 21.64
N MET A 54 11.26 2.71 21.36
CA MET A 54 12.69 2.66 21.03
C MET A 54 13.00 3.50 19.78
N LEU A 55 14.08 4.26 19.83
CA LEU A 55 14.58 5.05 18.71
C LEU A 55 15.67 4.25 18.00
N LEU A 56 15.52 4.08 16.69
CA LEU A 56 16.39 3.29 15.85
C LEU A 56 17.14 4.22 14.89
N PRO A 57 18.46 4.37 15.03
CA PRO A 57 19.24 5.18 14.11
C PRO A 57 19.32 4.55 12.73
N GLN A 58 19.72 5.36 11.76
CA GLN A 58 20.14 4.85 10.44
C GLN A 58 21.22 3.76 10.59
N GLY A 59 21.11 2.71 9.79
CA GLY A 59 21.97 1.54 9.79
C GLY A 59 21.49 0.41 10.71
N SER A 60 20.44 0.61 11.50
CA SER A 60 19.84 -0.46 12.30
C SER A 60 19.23 -1.55 11.41
N THR A 61 19.47 -2.81 11.77
CA THR A 61 18.86 -3.98 11.12
C THR A 61 17.87 -4.63 12.06
N ILE A 62 16.61 -4.70 11.65
CA ILE A 62 15.52 -5.29 12.40
C ILE A 62 15.25 -6.68 11.83
N THR A 63 15.11 -7.66 12.71
CA THR A 63 14.76 -9.03 12.36
C THR A 63 13.58 -9.47 13.21
N THR A 64 12.53 -9.91 12.53
CA THR A 64 11.32 -10.45 13.14
C THR A 64 11.28 -11.96 12.92
N ALA A 65 11.10 -12.71 14.00
CA ALA A 65 10.89 -14.15 13.91
C ALA A 65 9.38 -14.42 13.76
N ASN A 66 8.68 -14.57 14.87
CA ASN A 66 7.21 -14.64 14.94
C ASN A 66 6.56 -13.33 15.37
N GLY A 67 7.34 -12.24 15.47
CA GLY A 67 6.87 -10.91 15.87
C GLY A 67 6.62 -9.97 14.70
N GLU A 68 6.04 -8.82 15.03
CA GLU A 68 5.77 -7.71 14.10
C GLU A 68 6.21 -6.39 14.74
N VAL A 69 6.85 -5.52 13.97
CA VAL A 69 7.35 -4.22 14.44
C VAL A 69 6.79 -3.12 13.56
N TRP A 70 6.15 -2.13 14.18
CA TRP A 70 5.72 -0.93 13.48
C TRP A 70 6.71 0.20 13.76
N LEU A 71 7.19 0.82 12.70
CA LEU A 71 8.21 1.85 12.72
C LEU A 71 7.63 3.12 12.11
N SER A 72 7.82 4.25 12.79
CA SER A 72 7.55 5.57 12.23
C SER A 72 8.88 6.22 11.86
N GLY A 73 9.18 6.27 10.56
CA GLY A 73 10.39 6.94 10.06
C GLY A 73 10.27 8.46 10.13
N PHE A 74 9.04 8.97 10.02
CA PHE A 74 8.66 10.35 10.29
C PHE A 74 7.14 10.45 10.43
N PRO A 75 6.60 11.56 10.98
CA PRO A 75 5.16 11.72 11.15
C PRO A 75 4.39 11.57 9.83
N GLY A 76 3.51 10.59 9.76
CA GLY A 76 2.73 10.21 8.57
C GLY A 76 3.42 9.16 7.68
N ALA A 77 4.45 8.46 8.15
CA ALA A 77 5.02 7.31 7.45
C ALA A 77 5.29 6.17 8.44
N THR A 78 4.45 5.14 8.38
CA THR A 78 4.54 3.96 9.22
C THR A 78 4.86 2.73 8.37
N ALA A 79 5.85 1.95 8.79
CA ALA A 79 6.21 0.69 8.16
C ALA A 79 5.98 -0.45 9.16
N ALA A 80 5.13 -1.41 8.80
CA ALA A 80 4.91 -2.65 9.55
C ALA A 80 5.84 -3.73 8.98
N VAL A 81 6.80 -4.16 9.78
CA VAL A 81 7.73 -5.26 9.46
C VAL A 81 7.12 -6.54 10.00
N HIS A 82 6.63 -7.38 9.08
CA HIS A 82 5.89 -8.61 9.37
C HIS A 82 6.78 -9.72 9.92
N PRO A 83 6.21 -10.81 10.46
CA PRO A 83 6.97 -12.00 10.85
C PRO A 83 7.87 -12.53 9.72
N ASN A 84 8.96 -13.18 10.12
CA ASN A 84 9.98 -13.75 9.25
C ASN A 84 10.68 -12.73 8.32
N SER A 85 10.77 -11.47 8.74
CA SER A 85 11.34 -10.39 7.93
C SER A 85 12.71 -9.94 8.44
N SER A 86 13.49 -9.34 7.54
CA SER A 86 14.69 -8.59 7.92
C SER A 86 14.76 -7.30 7.11
N VAL A 87 14.86 -6.18 7.82
CA VAL A 87 14.81 -4.84 7.26
C VAL A 87 15.96 -4.01 7.82
N ASN A 88 16.74 -3.38 6.94
CA ASN A 88 17.75 -2.40 7.32
C ASN A 88 17.25 -0.96 7.09
N LEU A 89 17.48 -0.09 8.06
CA LEU A 89 17.17 1.34 7.97
C LEU A 89 18.30 2.08 7.24
N SER A 90 18.37 1.93 5.92
CA SER A 90 19.52 2.37 5.11
C SER A 90 19.69 3.89 5.08
N GLU A 91 18.58 4.63 4.97
CA GLU A 91 18.60 6.09 4.99
C GLU A 91 17.42 6.65 5.77
N LEU A 92 17.69 7.55 6.70
CA LEU A 92 16.68 8.32 7.43
C LEU A 92 17.12 9.78 7.45
N GLY A 93 16.19 10.70 7.30
CA GLY A 93 16.51 12.12 7.52
C GLY A 93 15.65 13.10 6.74
N THR A 94 16.21 14.29 6.59
CA THR A 94 15.65 15.36 5.78
C THR A 94 16.73 15.77 4.78
N ASN A 95 16.37 15.86 3.51
CA ASN A 95 17.30 16.32 2.48
C ASN A 95 17.55 17.84 2.61
N ASN A 96 18.50 18.36 1.84
CA ASN A 96 18.84 19.79 1.85
C ASN A 96 17.66 20.70 1.44
N ASP A 97 16.65 20.16 0.74
CA ASP A 97 15.44 20.87 0.33
C ASP A 97 14.33 20.84 1.41
N GLY A 98 14.61 20.32 2.61
CA GLY A 98 13.61 20.21 3.69
C GLY A 98 12.63 19.05 3.53
N LYS A 99 12.82 18.17 2.54
CA LYS A 99 11.98 16.97 2.32
C LYS A 99 12.46 15.81 3.16
N ARG A 100 11.54 15.14 3.82
CA ARG A 100 11.82 13.96 4.64
C ARG A 100 12.12 12.77 3.74
N LYS A 101 13.10 11.95 4.12
CA LYS A 101 13.55 10.79 3.37
C LYS A 101 13.63 9.57 4.29
N ALA A 102 13.10 8.45 3.80
CA ALA A 102 13.28 7.15 4.42
C ALA A 102 13.49 6.09 3.33
N LEU A 103 14.59 5.35 3.43
CA LEU A 103 14.91 4.20 2.59
C LEU A 103 15.04 2.98 3.49
N LEU A 104 14.13 2.02 3.31
CA LEU A 104 14.14 0.75 4.02
C LEU A 104 14.61 -0.36 3.09
N GLU A 105 15.58 -1.17 3.51
CA GLU A 105 16.09 -2.29 2.72
C GLU A 105 15.52 -3.60 3.26
N LEU A 106 14.60 -4.21 2.51
CA LEU A 106 14.00 -5.50 2.81
C LEU A 106 14.87 -6.60 2.18
N THR A 107 15.51 -7.40 3.02
CA THR A 107 16.38 -8.50 2.57
C THR A 107 15.69 -9.87 2.62
N ARG A 108 14.57 -9.97 3.35
CA ARG A 108 13.64 -11.11 3.36
C ARG A 108 12.32 -10.72 4.01
N GLY A 109 11.25 -11.43 3.67
CA GLY A 109 9.95 -11.35 4.33
C GLY A 109 9.06 -10.27 3.71
N LYS A 110 8.30 -9.54 4.54
CA LYS A 110 7.28 -8.60 4.09
C LYS A 110 7.31 -7.31 4.88
N ILE A 111 7.00 -6.21 4.19
CA ILE A 111 6.82 -4.90 4.81
C ILE A 111 5.59 -4.21 4.22
N THR A 112 4.67 -3.78 5.08
CA THR A 112 3.56 -2.93 4.66
C THR A 112 3.83 -1.49 5.07
N SER A 113 3.84 -0.59 4.09
CA SER A 113 4.13 0.81 4.28
C SER A 113 2.85 1.63 4.10
N THR A 114 2.55 2.47 5.08
CA THR A 114 1.44 3.42 5.06
C THR A 114 2.02 4.82 5.13
N LEU A 115 1.70 5.65 4.14
CA LEU A 115 2.18 7.03 4.04
C LEU A 115 0.97 7.96 3.94
N ASP A 116 1.05 9.12 4.56
CA ASP A 116 0.00 10.14 4.60
C ASP A 116 -0.07 10.92 3.28
N PRO A 117 -1.15 10.78 2.47
CA PRO A 117 -1.38 11.56 1.25
C PRO A 117 -1.15 13.06 1.37
N SER A 118 -1.51 13.66 2.52
CA SER A 118 -1.39 15.10 2.73
C SER A 118 0.06 15.59 2.79
N LYS A 119 1.02 14.67 2.95
CA LYS A 119 2.46 14.95 3.04
C LYS A 119 3.25 14.48 1.82
N SER A 120 2.56 14.06 0.75
CA SER A 120 3.18 13.58 -0.49
C SER A 120 4.18 14.58 -1.12
N GLY A 121 3.96 15.89 -1.00
CA GLY A 121 4.86 16.92 -1.55
C GLY A 121 6.20 17.08 -0.83
N VAL A 122 6.31 16.59 0.41
CA VAL A 122 7.47 16.82 1.30
C VAL A 122 8.12 15.52 1.78
N THR A 123 7.77 14.40 1.16
CA THR A 123 8.24 13.06 1.59
C THR A 123 8.79 12.26 0.41
N ASN A 124 9.87 11.53 0.69
CA ASN A 124 10.48 10.56 -0.20
C ASN A 124 10.63 9.26 0.58
N TYR A 125 9.78 8.29 0.26
CA TYR A 125 9.79 6.99 0.92
C TYR A 125 10.07 5.90 -0.11
N SER A 126 10.95 4.96 0.23
CA SER A 126 11.27 3.84 -0.65
C SER A 126 11.59 2.58 0.13
N VAL A 127 11.17 1.45 -0.42
CA VAL A 127 11.56 0.11 0.02
C VAL A 127 12.43 -0.49 -1.08
N ARG A 128 13.66 -0.85 -0.73
CA ARG A 128 14.62 -1.51 -1.63
C ARG A 128 14.70 -2.98 -1.28
N THR A 129 14.75 -3.82 -2.31
CA THR A 129 15.08 -5.24 -2.23
C THR A 129 16.29 -5.51 -3.13
N PRO A 130 16.91 -6.69 -3.07
CA PRO A 130 17.92 -7.08 -4.05
C PRO A 130 17.43 -7.08 -5.50
N LYS A 131 16.11 -7.14 -5.74
CA LYS A 131 15.49 -7.16 -7.08
C LYS A 131 14.96 -5.81 -7.54
N GLY A 132 14.94 -4.77 -6.71
CA GLY A 132 14.37 -3.50 -7.12
C GLY A 132 14.07 -2.52 -5.99
N VAL A 133 13.37 -1.45 -6.34
CA VAL A 133 12.94 -0.39 -5.43
C VAL A 133 11.48 -0.05 -5.69
N ALA A 134 10.66 -0.09 -4.64
CA ALA A 134 9.31 0.46 -4.62
C ALA A 134 9.35 1.83 -3.93
N ALA A 135 9.09 2.90 -4.67
CA ALA A 135 9.07 4.27 -4.20
C ALA A 135 7.65 4.83 -4.24
N ALA A 136 7.24 5.49 -3.17
CA ALA A 136 5.87 5.97 -3.08
C ALA A 136 5.73 7.23 -2.25
N ARG A 137 4.59 7.92 -2.44
CA ARG A 137 4.24 9.17 -1.75
C ARG A 137 2.76 9.13 -1.43
N GLY A 138 2.41 9.15 -0.16
CA GLY A 138 1.00 9.24 0.25
C GLY A 138 0.17 8.00 -0.09
N THR A 139 0.78 6.82 0.00
CA THR A 139 0.24 5.54 -0.43
C THR A 139 0.23 4.53 0.69
N ALA A 140 -0.64 3.52 0.56
CA ALA A 140 -0.52 2.27 1.30
C ALA A 140 -0.10 1.16 0.32
N PHE A 141 0.98 0.44 0.63
CA PHE A 141 1.48 -0.62 -0.23
C PHE A 141 2.25 -1.67 0.57
N GLU A 142 2.32 -2.88 0.03
CA GLU A 142 3.10 -3.98 0.57
C GLU A 142 4.23 -4.36 -0.38
N VAL A 143 5.39 -4.67 0.17
CA VAL A 143 6.50 -5.29 -0.55
C VAL A 143 6.85 -6.60 0.12
N ILE A 144 6.88 -7.65 -0.68
CA ILE A 144 7.24 -9.01 -0.30
C ILE A 144 8.56 -9.32 -1.00
N PHE A 145 9.53 -9.84 -0.26
CA PHE A 145 10.75 -10.38 -0.82
C PHE A 145 11.00 -11.79 -0.30
N ALA A 146 10.88 -12.76 -1.20
CA ALA A 146 11.14 -14.16 -0.92
C ALA A 146 12.37 -14.63 -1.71
N GLN A 147 13.06 -15.65 -1.21
CA GLN A 147 14.04 -16.39 -2.00
C GLN A 147 13.43 -17.75 -2.35
N SER A 148 13.44 -18.09 -3.62
CA SER A 148 13.03 -19.42 -4.08
C SER A 148 13.96 -20.47 -3.48
N ALA A 149 13.39 -21.42 -2.74
CA ALA A 149 14.16 -22.52 -2.16
C ALA A 149 14.74 -23.45 -3.23
N THR A 150 14.17 -23.43 -4.45
CA THR A 150 14.57 -24.32 -5.55
C THR A 150 15.63 -23.70 -6.44
N THR A 151 15.49 -22.42 -6.79
CA THR A 151 16.43 -21.74 -7.71
C THR A 151 17.44 -20.86 -6.99
N GLY A 152 17.21 -20.53 -5.71
CA GLY A 152 18.00 -19.55 -4.97
C GLY A 152 17.79 -18.11 -5.44
N GLU A 153 16.91 -17.88 -6.42
CA GLU A 153 16.63 -16.55 -6.95
C GLU A 153 15.68 -15.79 -6.01
N GLY A 154 15.95 -14.49 -5.85
CA GLY A 154 15.04 -13.60 -5.12
C GLY A 154 13.82 -13.23 -5.96
N GLU A 155 12.67 -13.06 -5.33
CA GLU A 155 11.43 -12.63 -5.95
C GLU A 155 10.89 -11.45 -5.16
N MET A 156 10.66 -10.33 -5.83
CA MET A 156 10.03 -9.14 -5.26
C MET A 156 8.61 -9.04 -5.79
N THR A 157 7.63 -9.02 -4.89
CA THR A 157 6.23 -8.69 -5.22
C THR A 157 5.86 -7.38 -4.56
N THR A 158 5.27 -6.45 -5.30
CA THR A 158 4.73 -5.19 -4.76
C THR A 158 3.24 -5.13 -5.01
N VAL A 159 2.47 -4.78 -3.98
CA VAL A 159 1.00 -4.65 -4.02
C VAL A 159 0.61 -3.25 -3.60
N THR A 160 -0.21 -2.56 -4.39
CA THR A 160 -0.68 -1.20 -4.06
C THR A 160 -2.12 -1.24 -3.55
N LEU A 161 -2.29 -0.84 -2.28
CA LEU A 161 -3.57 -0.82 -1.57
C LEU A 161 -4.22 0.57 -1.58
N SER A 162 -3.44 1.62 -1.75
CA SER A 162 -3.93 2.99 -1.90
C SER A 162 -2.92 3.87 -2.63
N GLY A 163 -3.41 4.77 -3.49
CA GLY A 163 -2.60 5.70 -4.26
C GLY A 163 -1.84 5.04 -5.41
N THR A 164 -0.56 5.38 -5.57
CA THR A 164 0.27 4.90 -6.69
C THR A 164 1.73 4.72 -6.27
N VAL A 165 2.30 3.56 -6.55
CA VAL A 165 3.70 3.22 -6.26
C VAL A 165 4.50 3.21 -7.56
N THR A 166 5.68 3.83 -7.57
CA THR A 166 6.64 3.64 -8.66
C THR A 166 7.54 2.47 -8.32
N VAL A 167 7.56 1.45 -9.17
CA VAL A 167 8.36 0.23 -8.96
C VAL A 167 9.42 0.16 -10.05
N THR A 168 10.69 0.12 -9.64
CA THR A 168 11.83 -0.14 -10.52
C THR A 168 12.41 -1.51 -10.16
N MET A 169 12.44 -2.44 -11.11
CA MET A 169 12.95 -3.80 -10.91
C MET A 169 14.13 -4.09 -11.84
N HIS A 170 15.07 -4.87 -11.33
CA HIS A 170 16.15 -5.49 -12.08
C HIS A 170 15.74 -6.93 -12.40
N MET A 171 15.49 -7.18 -13.69
CA MET A 171 15.08 -8.48 -14.21
C MET A 171 16.29 -9.32 -14.61
N ALA A 172 16.02 -10.53 -15.13
CA ALA A 172 17.02 -11.28 -15.86
C ALA A 172 17.59 -10.45 -17.03
N ASP A 173 18.80 -10.78 -17.46
CA ASP A 173 19.51 -10.16 -18.58
C ASP A 173 19.77 -8.65 -18.41
N ASP A 174 19.96 -8.18 -17.17
CA ASP A 174 20.19 -6.77 -16.80
C ASP A 174 19.08 -5.79 -17.25
N LYS A 175 17.91 -6.31 -17.64
CA LYS A 175 16.77 -5.48 -18.05
C LYS A 175 16.20 -4.76 -16.82
N VAL A 176 16.09 -3.44 -16.92
CA VAL A 176 15.43 -2.62 -15.90
C VAL A 176 14.01 -2.27 -16.34
N VAL A 177 13.04 -2.59 -15.49
CA VAL A 177 11.61 -2.27 -15.71
C VAL A 177 11.18 -1.23 -14.69
N THR A 178 10.62 -0.11 -15.15
CA THR A 178 10.02 0.91 -14.26
C THR A 178 8.55 1.07 -14.58
N LEU A 179 7.69 0.94 -13.56
CA LEU A 179 6.24 0.95 -13.70
C LEU A 179 5.62 1.91 -12.69
N SER A 180 4.47 2.48 -13.06
CA SER A 180 3.57 3.14 -12.13
C SER A 180 2.45 2.18 -11.79
N LEU A 181 2.37 1.77 -10.53
CA LEU A 181 1.46 0.75 -10.03
C LEU A 181 0.32 1.43 -9.27
N PRO A 182 -0.88 1.57 -9.86
CA PRO A 182 -2.03 2.18 -9.18
C PRO A 182 -2.63 1.23 -8.13
N VAL A 183 -3.49 1.76 -7.28
CA VAL A 183 -4.30 0.97 -6.34
C VAL A 183 -5.05 -0.16 -7.04
N GLY A 184 -5.08 -1.33 -6.41
CA GLY A 184 -5.72 -2.52 -6.98
C GLY A 184 -4.81 -3.34 -7.88
N ASN A 185 -3.56 -2.93 -8.05
CA ASN A 185 -2.58 -3.62 -8.89
C ASN A 185 -1.41 -4.18 -8.07
N ALA A 186 -0.80 -5.21 -8.63
CA ALA A 186 0.42 -5.85 -8.16
C ALA A 186 1.43 -6.03 -9.30
N VAL A 187 2.70 -6.19 -8.95
CA VAL A 187 3.76 -6.57 -9.90
C VAL A 187 4.76 -7.48 -9.20
N THR A 188 5.32 -8.45 -9.94
CA THR A 188 6.39 -9.32 -9.46
C THR A 188 7.63 -9.28 -10.36
N SER A 189 8.82 -9.46 -9.77
CA SER A 189 10.12 -9.57 -10.45
C SER A 189 10.58 -11.03 -10.67
N GLY A 190 9.73 -12.01 -10.40
CA GLY A 190 10.01 -13.46 -10.52
C GLY A 190 8.92 -14.32 -9.88
N GLY A 191 8.90 -15.62 -10.18
CA GLY A 191 8.01 -16.59 -9.54
C GLY A 191 6.74 -16.97 -10.31
N GLY A 192 6.56 -18.27 -10.51
CA GLY A 192 5.30 -18.95 -10.90
C GLY A 192 4.87 -18.83 -12.35
N SER A 193 4.80 -17.62 -12.91
CA SER A 193 4.28 -17.37 -14.26
C SER A 193 5.13 -16.35 -15.02
N ALA A 194 5.68 -16.76 -16.16
CA ALA A 194 6.51 -15.92 -17.02
C ALA A 194 5.75 -14.66 -17.50
N ASP A 195 4.41 -14.74 -17.59
CA ASP A 195 3.56 -13.67 -18.10
C ASP A 195 3.42 -12.49 -17.12
N LEU A 196 3.65 -12.72 -15.83
CA LEU A 196 3.52 -11.71 -14.77
C LEU A 196 4.83 -10.96 -14.49
N ASN A 197 5.95 -11.50 -14.96
CA ASN A 197 7.26 -10.99 -14.61
C ASN A 197 7.51 -9.60 -15.23
N GLY A 198 7.49 -8.57 -14.39
CA GLY A 198 7.62 -7.18 -14.84
C GLY A 198 6.39 -6.57 -15.47
N THR A 199 5.21 -7.18 -15.26
CA THR A 199 3.94 -6.69 -15.78
C THR A 199 3.04 -6.27 -14.62
N SER A 200 2.47 -5.07 -14.69
CA SER A 200 1.43 -4.65 -13.75
C SER A 200 0.16 -5.45 -14.04
N VAL A 201 -0.31 -6.21 -13.06
CA VAL A 201 -1.56 -6.97 -13.10
C VAL A 201 -2.48 -6.54 -11.97
N THR A 202 -3.75 -6.92 -12.03
CA THR A 202 -4.67 -6.72 -10.90
C THR A 202 -4.27 -7.60 -9.72
N ILE A 203 -4.64 -7.21 -8.49
CA ILE A 203 -4.43 -8.04 -7.30
C ILE A 203 -5.20 -9.37 -7.44
N ALA A 204 -6.36 -9.38 -8.10
CA ALA A 204 -7.12 -10.60 -8.38
C ALA A 204 -6.34 -11.60 -9.25
N GLU A 205 -5.70 -11.12 -10.32
CA GLU A 205 -4.82 -11.95 -11.17
C GLU A 205 -3.58 -12.43 -10.40
N ALA A 206 -3.01 -11.59 -9.54
CA ALA A 206 -1.88 -11.97 -8.70
C ALA A 206 -2.25 -13.10 -7.70
N LEU A 207 -3.46 -13.03 -7.12
CA LEU A 207 -4.03 -14.08 -6.26
C LEU A 207 -4.27 -15.39 -7.04
N SER A 208 -4.91 -15.32 -8.21
CA SER A 208 -5.21 -16.51 -9.02
C SER A 208 -3.95 -17.26 -9.46
N ASN A 209 -2.84 -16.53 -9.63
CA ASN A 209 -1.55 -17.09 -9.99
C ASN A 209 -0.68 -17.46 -8.77
N GLY A 210 -1.17 -17.27 -7.54
CA GLY A 210 -0.47 -17.67 -6.32
C GLY A 210 0.76 -16.82 -5.97
N THR A 211 0.95 -15.67 -6.63
CA THR A 211 2.07 -14.74 -6.33
C THR A 211 1.88 -13.97 -5.03
N ILE A 212 0.62 -13.87 -4.58
CA ILE A 212 0.18 -13.35 -3.28
C ILE A 212 -0.94 -14.24 -2.76
N SER A 213 -1.13 -14.27 -1.44
CA SER A 213 -2.25 -14.98 -0.82
C SER A 213 -3.30 -14.02 -0.24
N ALA A 214 -4.52 -14.53 -0.02
CA ALA A 214 -5.56 -13.77 0.69
C ALA A 214 -5.12 -13.42 2.13
N GLU A 215 -4.29 -14.26 2.75
CA GLU A 215 -3.69 -13.99 4.05
C GLU A 215 -2.74 -12.78 3.99
N ASP A 216 -1.91 -12.66 2.95
CA ASP A 216 -1.04 -11.51 2.77
C ASP A 216 -1.85 -10.21 2.68
N LEU A 217 -2.93 -10.21 1.89
CA LEU A 217 -3.83 -9.06 1.79
C LEU A 217 -4.49 -8.70 3.12
N LYS A 218 -4.93 -9.70 3.89
CA LYS A 218 -5.50 -9.49 5.22
C LYS A 218 -4.48 -8.84 6.16
N GLN A 219 -3.24 -9.34 6.19
CA GLN A 219 -2.17 -8.78 7.02
C GLN A 219 -1.79 -7.37 6.58
N ALA A 220 -1.74 -7.10 5.27
CA ALA A 220 -1.45 -5.78 4.75
C ALA A 220 -2.56 -4.76 5.11
N VAL A 221 -3.83 -5.15 5.01
CA VAL A 221 -4.97 -4.31 5.46
C VAL A 221 -4.87 -4.04 6.96
N LEU A 222 -4.60 -5.06 7.78
CA LEU A 222 -4.42 -4.89 9.22
C LEU A 222 -3.25 -3.97 9.57
N ALA A 223 -2.15 -4.04 8.82
CA ALA A 223 -1.02 -3.14 8.99
C ALA A 223 -1.39 -1.68 8.65
N VAL A 224 -2.19 -1.45 7.59
CA VAL A 224 -2.71 -0.12 7.25
C VAL A 224 -3.64 0.41 8.35
N VAL A 225 -4.59 -0.40 8.80
CA VAL A 225 -5.50 -0.02 9.89
C VAL A 225 -4.70 0.28 11.16
N GLY A 226 -3.76 -0.60 11.53
CA GLY A 226 -2.89 -0.43 12.69
C GLY A 226 -1.99 0.81 12.61
N ALA A 227 -1.51 1.17 11.42
CA ALA A 227 -0.76 2.41 11.21
C ALA A 227 -1.64 3.64 11.47
N VAL A 228 -2.89 3.62 11.00
CA VAL A 228 -3.83 4.73 11.18
C VAL A 228 -4.33 4.83 12.63
N THR A 229 -4.59 3.71 13.30
CA THR A 229 -5.12 3.68 14.67
C THR A 229 -4.04 3.80 15.76
N GLY A 230 -2.78 3.49 15.43
CA GLY A 230 -1.63 3.68 16.30
C GLY A 230 -1.43 5.15 16.64
N GLY A 231 -1.99 5.60 17.75
CA GLY A 231 -1.92 6.99 18.20
C GLY A 231 -0.49 7.54 18.17
N GLY A 232 -0.31 8.73 17.59
CA GLY A 232 0.99 9.39 17.46
C GLY A 232 1.69 9.19 16.10
N ASN A 233 1.10 8.45 15.16
CA ASN A 233 1.66 8.30 13.81
C ASN A 233 1.43 9.51 12.90
N GLY A 234 0.65 10.51 13.33
CA GLY A 234 0.51 11.79 12.65
C GLY A 234 -0.39 11.79 11.42
N TYR A 235 -1.29 10.81 11.28
CA TYR A 235 -2.37 10.82 10.29
C TYR A 235 -3.53 11.68 10.78
N SER A 236 -4.15 12.45 9.88
CA SER A 236 -5.44 13.08 10.16
C SER A 236 -6.57 12.06 10.06
N ASP A 237 -7.71 12.29 10.72
CA ASP A 237 -8.86 11.39 10.64
C ASP A 237 -9.36 11.22 9.20
N ALA A 238 -9.41 12.30 8.42
CA ALA A 238 -9.83 12.25 7.02
C ALA A 238 -8.85 11.46 6.16
N THR A 239 -7.55 11.68 6.34
CA THR A 239 -6.50 10.90 5.66
C THR A 239 -6.60 9.42 6.03
N GLY A 240 -6.73 9.12 7.32
CA GLY A 240 -6.82 7.76 7.85
C GLY A 240 -8.00 7.00 7.29
N GLN A 241 -9.18 7.63 7.25
CA GLN A 241 -10.37 7.07 6.63
C GLN A 241 -10.17 6.77 5.14
N ALA A 242 -9.54 7.69 4.38
CA ALA A 242 -9.28 7.48 2.96
C ALA A 242 -8.33 6.30 2.69
N LEU A 243 -7.26 6.17 3.49
CA LEU A 243 -6.32 5.06 3.40
C LEU A 243 -6.97 3.71 3.72
N ILE A 244 -7.73 3.63 4.82
CA ILE A 244 -8.44 2.42 5.22
C ILE A 244 -9.47 2.02 4.16
N LYS A 245 -10.30 2.96 3.72
CA LYS A 245 -11.33 2.71 2.68
C LYS A 245 -10.70 2.13 1.41
N ALA A 246 -9.62 2.73 0.93
CA ALA A 246 -8.93 2.27 -0.28
C ALA A 246 -8.33 0.87 -0.08
N ALA A 247 -7.62 0.63 1.03
CA ALA A 247 -6.98 -0.65 1.29
C ALA A 247 -7.99 -1.80 1.44
N VAL A 248 -9.06 -1.59 2.21
CA VAL A 248 -10.15 -2.57 2.35
C VAL A 248 -10.83 -2.80 1.00
N GLY A 249 -11.18 -1.73 0.27
CA GLY A 249 -11.86 -1.86 -1.02
C GLY A 249 -11.04 -2.59 -2.08
N ALA A 250 -9.74 -2.29 -2.19
CA ALA A 250 -8.85 -2.97 -3.13
C ALA A 250 -8.72 -4.47 -2.80
N SER A 251 -8.54 -4.82 -1.52
CA SER A 251 -8.40 -6.21 -1.10
C SER A 251 -9.71 -7.00 -1.22
N VAL A 252 -10.85 -6.42 -0.83
CA VAL A 252 -12.19 -7.06 -0.94
C VAL A 252 -12.58 -7.27 -2.40
N ALA A 253 -12.31 -6.30 -3.27
CA ALA A 253 -12.52 -6.47 -4.72
C ALA A 253 -11.69 -7.64 -5.27
N ALA A 254 -10.44 -7.77 -4.81
CA ALA A 254 -9.51 -8.77 -5.33
C ALA A 254 -9.85 -10.20 -4.91
N VAL A 255 -10.25 -10.41 -3.66
CA VAL A 255 -10.66 -11.75 -3.16
C VAL A 255 -12.12 -12.11 -3.49
N GLY A 256 -12.85 -11.19 -4.13
CA GLY A 256 -14.27 -11.31 -4.43
C GLY A 256 -15.16 -10.96 -3.23
N ALA A 257 -16.04 -9.98 -3.38
CA ALA A 257 -16.76 -9.36 -2.26
C ALA A 257 -17.67 -10.30 -1.43
N ASN A 258 -18.06 -11.44 -1.98
CA ASN A 258 -18.90 -12.44 -1.30
C ASN A 258 -18.11 -13.66 -0.79
N SER A 259 -16.77 -13.60 -0.78
CA SER A 259 -15.93 -14.70 -0.33
C SER A 259 -15.75 -14.71 1.18
N ALA A 260 -15.39 -15.88 1.73
CA ALA A 260 -15.01 -16.00 3.13
C ALA A 260 -13.79 -15.12 3.48
N ASP A 261 -12.87 -14.96 2.53
CA ASP A 261 -11.69 -14.10 2.68
C ASP A 261 -12.07 -12.62 2.77
N ALA A 262 -13.05 -12.15 1.98
CA ALA A 262 -13.57 -10.79 2.09
C ALA A 262 -14.14 -10.53 3.49
N ASN A 263 -14.97 -11.45 4.00
CA ASN A 263 -15.52 -11.34 5.35
C ASN A 263 -14.41 -11.34 6.42
N ALA A 264 -13.41 -12.20 6.29
CA ALA A 264 -12.28 -12.25 7.22
C ALA A 264 -11.45 -10.95 7.23
N ILE A 265 -11.26 -10.31 6.07
CA ILE A 265 -10.60 -9.00 5.95
C ILE A 265 -11.43 -7.92 6.65
N ILE A 266 -12.73 -7.88 6.39
CA ILE A 266 -13.64 -6.86 6.94
C ILE A 266 -13.73 -7.00 8.46
N GLU A 267 -13.98 -8.19 8.99
CA GLU A 267 -14.09 -8.45 10.43
C GLU A 267 -12.78 -8.12 11.16
N ALA A 268 -11.63 -8.49 10.59
CA ALA A 268 -10.33 -8.18 11.17
C ALA A 268 -10.07 -6.65 11.19
N ALA A 269 -10.41 -5.94 10.11
CA ALA A 269 -10.29 -4.49 10.03
C ALA A 269 -11.23 -3.79 11.02
N GLN A 270 -12.50 -4.21 11.11
CA GLN A 270 -13.49 -3.69 12.07
C GLN A 270 -13.03 -3.90 13.53
N LYS A 271 -12.49 -5.08 13.85
CA LYS A 271 -11.92 -5.36 15.17
C LYS A 271 -10.73 -4.45 15.47
N ALA A 272 -9.88 -4.18 14.49
CA ALA A 272 -8.67 -3.36 14.66
C ALA A 272 -8.96 -1.86 14.80
N VAL A 273 -10.05 -1.33 14.21
CA VAL A 273 -10.48 0.07 14.43
C VAL A 273 -11.17 0.28 15.79
N GLY A 274 -11.66 -0.79 16.41
CA GLY A 274 -12.32 -0.74 17.71
C GLY A 274 -13.56 0.16 17.70
N SER A 275 -13.74 0.96 18.74
CA SER A 275 -14.92 1.84 18.90
C SER A 275 -14.86 3.15 18.09
N ASN A 276 -13.88 3.34 17.20
CA ASN A 276 -13.80 4.54 16.39
C ASN A 276 -14.79 4.48 15.23
N SER A 277 -15.95 5.14 15.38
CA SER A 277 -17.05 5.10 14.41
C SER A 277 -16.67 5.65 13.03
N ALA A 278 -15.81 6.66 12.96
CA ALA A 278 -15.37 7.23 11.69
C ALA A 278 -14.50 6.22 10.90
N LEU A 279 -13.57 5.54 11.59
CA LEU A 279 -12.74 4.52 10.96
C LEU A 279 -13.54 3.24 10.64
N SER A 280 -14.51 2.87 11.48
CA SER A 280 -15.46 1.79 11.17
C SER A 280 -16.25 2.07 9.90
N GLY A 281 -16.80 3.29 9.75
CA GLY A 281 -17.49 3.69 8.53
C GLY A 281 -16.60 3.68 7.29
N ALA A 282 -15.29 3.92 7.44
CA ALA A 282 -14.34 3.79 6.34
C ALA A 282 -14.12 2.33 5.91
N VAL A 283 -14.09 1.39 6.87
CA VAL A 283 -14.02 -0.05 6.56
C VAL A 283 -15.27 -0.48 5.79
N ASP A 284 -16.46 -0.12 6.26
CA ASP A 284 -17.73 -0.47 5.61
C ASP A 284 -17.87 0.15 4.21
N ALA A 285 -17.43 1.40 4.05
CA ALA A 285 -17.37 2.06 2.75
C ALA A 285 -16.39 1.38 1.79
N GLY A 286 -15.27 0.88 2.30
CA GLY A 286 -14.30 0.09 1.52
C GLY A 286 -14.90 -1.23 1.07
N ALA A 287 -15.52 -1.98 1.98
CA ALA A 287 -16.21 -3.23 1.68
C ALA A 287 -17.28 -3.07 0.59
N THR A 288 -18.10 -2.01 0.69
CA THR A 288 -19.13 -1.69 -0.29
C THR A 288 -18.52 -1.36 -1.66
N ALA A 289 -17.47 -0.53 -1.71
CA ALA A 289 -16.79 -0.19 -2.95
C ALA A 289 -16.16 -1.42 -3.62
N GLY A 290 -15.62 -2.35 -2.82
CA GLY A 290 -15.09 -3.62 -3.31
C GLY A 290 -16.15 -4.49 -4.00
N GLY A 291 -17.38 -4.49 -3.47
CA GLY A 291 -18.52 -5.20 -4.06
C GLY A 291 -19.04 -4.63 -5.38
N GLN A 292 -18.89 -3.32 -5.61
CA GLN A 292 -19.33 -2.70 -6.87
C GLN A 292 -18.40 -3.00 -8.04
N ASN A 293 -17.10 -3.20 -7.79
CA ASN A 293 -16.11 -3.43 -8.85
C ASN A 293 -16.22 -4.84 -9.48
N SER A 294 -16.74 -5.83 -8.75
CA SER A 294 -16.95 -7.19 -9.27
C SER A 294 -18.18 -7.32 -10.18
N ASN A 295 -19.06 -6.32 -10.26
CA ASN A 295 -20.29 -6.39 -11.05
C ASN A 295 -20.22 -5.65 -12.40
N SER A 296 -19.05 -5.11 -12.78
CA SER A 296 -18.86 -4.38 -14.04
C SER A 296 -18.29 -5.25 -15.18
N GLY A 297 -18.40 -6.59 -15.04
CA GLY A 297 -17.83 -7.56 -15.96
C GLY A 297 -18.84 -8.52 -16.59
N ASP A 298 -20.12 -8.16 -16.70
CA ASP A 298 -21.06 -8.85 -17.59
C ASP A 298 -22.29 -7.96 -17.87
N THR A 299 -22.23 -7.19 -18.95
CA THR A 299 -23.45 -6.75 -19.65
C THR A 299 -23.27 -6.98 -21.14
N THR A 300 -22.96 -8.22 -21.51
CA THR A 300 -23.25 -8.69 -22.86
C THR A 300 -24.72 -9.09 -22.96
N ASN A 301 -25.49 -8.15 -23.52
CA ASN A 301 -26.63 -8.37 -24.41
C ASN A 301 -27.63 -9.49 -24.04
N SER A 302 -28.68 -9.12 -23.30
CA SER A 302 -29.98 -9.79 -23.45
C SER A 302 -30.99 -8.79 -23.99
N ASP A 303 -31.21 -8.86 -25.30
CA ASP A 303 -32.39 -8.30 -25.96
C ASP A 303 -33.66 -8.93 -25.36
N GLN A 304 -34.12 -8.39 -24.23
CA GLN A 304 -35.51 -8.53 -23.83
C GLN A 304 -36.35 -7.65 -24.73
N LYS A 305 -36.85 -8.25 -25.81
CA LYS A 305 -38.02 -7.78 -26.55
C LYS A 305 -39.24 -7.85 -25.61
N SER A 306 -39.39 -6.85 -24.76
CA SER A 306 -40.62 -6.61 -23.99
C SER A 306 -41.54 -5.71 -24.82
N GLY A 307 -42.71 -6.25 -25.17
CA GLY A 307 -43.74 -5.56 -25.93
C GLY A 307 -44.29 -4.37 -25.15
N GLN A 308 -44.08 -3.18 -25.69
CA GLN A 308 -44.75 -1.98 -25.25
C GLN A 308 -45.99 -1.77 -26.11
N ILE A 309 -47.15 -2.14 -25.56
CA ILE A 309 -48.46 -1.80 -26.11
C ILE A 309 -48.79 -0.38 -25.63
N THR A 310 -48.78 0.58 -26.54
CA THR A 310 -49.41 1.90 -26.37
C THR A 310 -50.80 1.87 -27.00
N PRO A 311 -51.88 2.27 -26.29
CA PRO A 311 -53.17 2.47 -26.92
C PRO A 311 -53.19 3.79 -27.70
N SER A 312 -53.39 3.69 -29.01
CA SER A 312 -53.65 4.82 -29.90
C SER A 312 -55.15 5.11 -29.94
N THR A 313 -55.52 6.33 -29.59
CA THR A 313 -56.85 6.90 -29.72
C THR A 313 -57.05 7.40 -31.15
N GLY A 314 -58.06 6.89 -31.86
CA GLY A 314 -58.45 7.41 -33.17
C GLY A 314 -59.78 6.82 -33.64
N SER A 315 -60.85 7.59 -33.53
CA SER A 315 -62.18 7.28 -34.06
C SER A 315 -62.34 7.76 -35.51
N GLN A 316 -62.92 6.86 -36.31
CA GLN A 316 -63.90 7.02 -37.40
C GLN A 316 -63.62 7.91 -38.63
N GLU A 317 -63.67 7.29 -39.82
CA GLU A 317 -64.72 7.43 -40.86
C GLU A 317 -64.33 6.57 -42.08
N GLN A 318 -65.07 5.50 -42.42
CA GLN A 318 -66.13 5.40 -43.46
C GLN A 318 -65.71 5.65 -44.92
N GLY A 319 -65.96 4.63 -45.78
CA GLY A 319 -65.83 4.62 -47.25
C GLY A 319 -65.24 3.28 -47.73
N LYS A 320 -65.99 2.20 -47.94
CA LYS A 320 -67.01 1.87 -48.98
C LYS A 320 -66.41 1.60 -50.38
N ASP A 321 -66.84 0.45 -50.92
CA ASP A 321 -66.81 -0.06 -52.31
C ASP A 321 -65.55 -0.83 -52.77
N ILE A 322 -65.63 -2.18 -52.84
CA ILE A 322 -65.94 -3.06 -54.00
C ILE A 322 -64.78 -3.17 -55.00
N ASP A 323 -64.14 -4.34 -55.13
CA ASP A 323 -64.29 -5.25 -56.28
C ASP A 323 -63.29 -6.43 -56.25
N GLN A 324 -63.73 -7.52 -56.84
CA GLN A 324 -63.13 -8.84 -56.99
C GLN A 324 -61.98 -8.82 -58.01
N THR A 325 -61.02 -9.77 -57.90
CA THR A 325 -60.77 -10.86 -58.88
C THR A 325 -59.34 -11.45 -58.85
N LYS A 326 -59.31 -12.77 -59.04
CA LYS A 326 -58.34 -13.60 -59.80
C LYS A 326 -56.91 -13.89 -59.29
N SER A 327 -56.77 -15.14 -58.81
CA SER A 327 -56.00 -16.27 -59.36
C SER A 327 -54.65 -16.10 -60.09
N ILE A 328 -53.77 -17.09 -59.81
CA ILE A 328 -52.73 -17.79 -60.61
C ILE A 328 -51.37 -17.75 -59.87
N VAL A 329 -50.96 -18.80 -59.13
CA VAL A 329 -50.22 -20.02 -59.53
C VAL A 329 -48.88 -19.75 -60.22
N THR A 330 -47.74 -20.09 -59.57
CA THR A 330 -46.76 -21.11 -60.03
C THR A 330 -45.57 -21.27 -59.07
N SER A 331 -45.12 -22.52 -58.98
CA SER A 331 -44.06 -23.18 -58.21
C SER A 331 -42.59 -22.73 -58.50
N PRO A 332 -41.59 -23.27 -57.75
CA PRO A 332 -40.22 -22.76 -57.66
C PRO A 332 -39.20 -23.53 -58.53
N SER A 333 -38.02 -22.96 -58.77
CA SER A 333 -36.69 -23.63 -58.79
C SER A 333 -35.59 -22.69 -59.31
N HIS A 334 -34.54 -22.51 -58.50
CA HIS A 334 -33.15 -22.85 -58.84
C HIS A 334 -32.28 -22.75 -57.57
#